data_AF-A0A9X2YY76-F1
#
_entry.id   AF-A0A9X2YY76-F1
#
_cell.length_a   1.000
_cell.length_b   1.000
_cell.length_c   1.000
_cell.angle_alpha   90.00
_cell.angle_beta   90.00
_cell.angle_gamma   90.00
#
_symmetry.space_group_name_H-M   'P 1'
#
loop_
_entity.id
_entity.type
_entity.pdbx_description
1 polymer ?
#
loop_
_entity_poly.entity_id
_entity_poly.type
_entity_poly.pdbx_seq_one_letter_code
_entity_poly.pdbx_strand_id
1 'polypeptide(L)'
;MATTDVLRRRTGRSPSSLADLGILTLRIAVAATALHAGITKALNFTSTAQFMADDGWRPPTFAAYLVTATEIAGGLALLLGLLTPLAACGIIAAMIDAWAATASGAVVWSDPFNVPFLMAFAATALLFVGAGAHSVDARIFGRPSWPGAVTIPFFLVAVVAAVATWVLLNGVNPLHLSTPTG
;
A
#
# COMPACT_ATOMS: atom_id res chain seq x y z
N MET A 1 -15.63 -17.30 -47.54
CA MET A 1 -14.97 -16.03 -47.19
C MET A 1 -15.23 -15.70 -45.71
N ALA A 2 -14.82 -16.59 -44.80
CA ALA A 2 -15.11 -16.48 -43.35
C ALA A 2 -13.90 -16.84 -42.48
N THR A 3 -12.70 -16.89 -43.06
CA THR A 3 -11.50 -17.47 -42.43
C THR A 3 -10.44 -16.43 -42.07
N THR A 4 -10.66 -15.16 -42.41
CA THR A 4 -9.69 -14.08 -42.21
C THR A 4 -9.88 -13.29 -40.90
N ASP A 5 -11.05 -13.32 -40.28
CA ASP A 5 -11.30 -12.58 -39.02
C ASP A 5 -10.71 -13.26 -37.78
N VAL A 6 -10.54 -14.58 -37.81
CA VAL A 6 -9.99 -15.34 -36.66
C VAL A 6 -8.46 -15.15 -36.55
N LEU A 7 -7.80 -14.76 -37.65
CA LEU A 7 -6.35 -14.53 -37.69
C LEU A 7 -5.95 -13.10 -37.30
N ARG A 8 -6.89 -12.16 -37.19
CA ARG A 8 -6.64 -10.78 -36.75
C ARG A 8 -6.72 -10.58 -35.23
N ARG A 9 -6.66 -11.66 -34.44
CA ARG A 9 -6.79 -11.61 -32.97
C ARG A 9 -5.51 -11.95 -32.21
N ARG A 10 -4.34 -11.94 -32.87
CA ARG A 10 -3.09 -12.40 -32.25
C ARG A 10 -1.88 -11.45 -32.22
N THR A 11 -1.91 -10.24 -32.78
CA THR A 11 -0.75 -9.32 -32.70
C THR A 11 -1.13 -7.84 -32.73
N GLY A 12 -1.98 -7.40 -31.80
CA GLY A 12 -2.24 -5.98 -31.57
C GLY A 12 -1.88 -5.62 -30.14
N ARG A 13 -0.65 -5.15 -29.89
CA ARG A 13 -0.36 -4.38 -28.67
C ARG A 13 -1.26 -3.16 -28.75
N SER A 14 -2.36 -3.15 -28.00
CA SER A 14 -3.21 -1.97 -27.92
C SER A 14 -2.30 -0.80 -27.47
N PRO A 15 -2.32 0.36 -28.14
CA PRO A 15 -1.57 1.52 -27.69
C PRO A 15 -1.88 1.75 -26.20
N SER A 16 -0.85 2.00 -25.39
CA SER A 16 -1.03 2.34 -23.97
C SER A 16 -2.01 3.49 -23.86
N SER A 17 -3.13 3.26 -23.18
CA SER A 17 -4.14 4.29 -23.01
C SER A 17 -3.62 5.39 -22.07
N LEU A 18 -4.20 6.58 -22.13
CA LEU A 18 -3.90 7.62 -21.14
C LEU A 18 -4.20 7.14 -19.71
N ALA A 19 -5.17 6.24 -19.54
CA ALA A 19 -5.45 5.60 -18.26
C ALA A 19 -4.29 4.71 -17.79
N ASP A 20 -3.67 3.93 -18.68
CA ASP A 20 -2.50 3.09 -18.34
C ASP A 20 -1.30 3.93 -17.89
N LEU A 21 -1.11 5.10 -18.51
CA LEU A 21 -0.08 6.05 -18.09
C LEU A 21 -0.42 6.66 -16.72
N GLY A 22 -1.68 7.04 -16.49
CA GLY A 22 -2.14 7.53 -15.17
C GLY A 22 -1.90 6.50 -14.06
N ILE A 23 -2.22 5.22 -14.31
CA ILE A 23 -1.97 4.12 -13.36
C ILE A 23 -0.46 3.94 -13.13
N LEU A 24 0.36 4.01 -14.18
CA LEU A 24 1.82 3.93 -14.05
C LEU A 24 2.37 5.08 -13.20
N THR A 25 1.95 6.32 -13.46
CA THR A 25 2.34 7.49 -12.67
C THR A 25 1.94 7.34 -11.21
N LEU A 26 0.70 6.90 -10.94
CA LEU A 26 0.24 6.65 -9.57
C LEU A 26 1.08 5.57 -8.87
N ARG A 27 1.40 4.47 -9.56
CA ARG A 27 2.28 3.41 -9.02
C ARG A 27 3.67 3.96 -8.69
N ILE A 28 4.27 4.75 -9.57
CA ILE A 28 5.59 5.34 -9.32
C ILE A 28 5.54 6.24 -8.08
N ALA A 29 4.53 7.11 -7.96
CA ALA A 29 4.40 8.00 -6.82
C ALA A 29 4.23 7.24 -5.50
N VAL A 30 3.30 6.26 -5.45
CA VAL A 30 3.08 5.44 -4.24
C VAL A 30 4.32 4.61 -3.91
N ALA A 31 4.92 3.94 -4.90
CA ALA A 31 6.11 3.14 -4.67
C ALA A 31 7.31 3.97 -4.21
N ALA A 32 7.55 5.14 -4.81
CA ALA A 32 8.66 6.00 -4.43
C ALA A 32 8.51 6.48 -2.98
N THR A 33 7.31 6.89 -2.57
CA THR A 33 7.03 7.30 -1.18
C THR A 33 7.25 6.16 -0.21
N ALA A 34 6.72 4.97 -0.50
CA ALA A 34 6.88 3.79 0.35
C ALA A 34 8.35 3.35 0.43
N LEU A 35 9.07 3.32 -0.69
CA LEU A 35 10.48 2.94 -0.74
C LEU A 35 11.36 3.94 0.00
N HIS A 36 11.11 5.23 -0.17
CA HIS A 36 11.82 6.26 0.57
C HIS A 36 11.63 6.09 2.08
N ALA A 37 10.38 5.90 2.54
CA ALA A 37 10.09 5.65 3.95
C ALA A 37 10.77 4.37 4.46
N GLY A 38 10.62 3.25 3.75
CA GLY A 38 11.17 1.96 4.15
C GLY A 38 12.69 1.93 4.16
N ILE A 39 13.35 2.48 3.14
CA ILE A 39 14.82 2.58 3.08
C ILE A 39 15.31 3.48 4.23
N THR A 40 14.64 4.58 4.50
CA THR A 40 15.02 5.49 5.61
C THR A 40 14.91 4.77 6.95
N LYS A 41 13.84 4.00 7.17
CA LYS A 41 13.67 3.16 8.38
C LYS A 41 14.73 2.07 8.46
N ALA A 42 15.07 1.42 7.35
CA ALA A 42 16.10 0.39 7.32
C ALA A 42 17.50 0.94 7.65
N LEU A 43 17.84 2.11 7.12
CA LEU A 43 19.12 2.78 7.40
C LEU A 43 19.20 3.32 8.83
N ASN A 44 18.06 3.69 9.42
CA ASN A 44 17.95 4.23 10.78
C ASN A 44 17.15 3.30 11.69
N PHE A 45 17.45 2.00 11.64
CA PHE A 45 16.59 0.98 12.24
C PHE A 45 16.48 1.10 13.76
N THR A 46 17.57 1.43 14.45
CA THR A 46 17.56 1.66 15.90
C THR A 46 16.61 2.79 16.29
N SER A 47 16.66 3.92 15.57
CA SER A 47 15.76 5.05 15.79
C SER A 47 14.31 4.70 15.46
N THR A 48 14.09 3.86 14.44
CA THR A 48 12.75 3.36 14.09
C THR A 48 12.19 2.46 15.19
N ALA A 49 12.99 1.54 15.72
CA ALA A 49 12.58 0.69 16.84
C ALA A 49 12.31 1.51 18.11
N GLN A 50 13.09 2.57 18.37
CA GLN A 50 12.82 3.49 19.47
C GLN A 50 11.50 4.24 19.27
N PHE A 51 11.26 4.79 18.07
CA PHE A 51 9.98 5.44 17.74
C PHE A 51 8.79 4.50 17.95
N MET A 52 8.90 3.23 17.53
CA MET A 52 7.87 2.22 17.76
C MET A 52 7.62 2.01 19.27
N ALA A 53 8.68 1.99 20.08
CA ALA A 53 8.55 1.85 21.53
C ALA A 53 7.86 3.07 22.16
N ASP A 54 8.23 4.28 21.72
CA ASP A 54 7.68 5.55 22.21
C ASP A 54 6.19 5.70 21.82
N ASP A 55 5.81 5.21 20.64
CA ASP A 55 4.42 5.19 20.15
C ASP A 55 3.58 4.05 20.79
N GLY A 56 4.19 3.14 21.56
CA GLY A 56 3.49 2.11 22.33
C GLY A 56 3.50 0.70 21.73
N TRP A 57 4.18 0.47 20.61
CA TRP A 57 4.26 -0.85 19.96
C TRP A 57 5.07 -1.86 20.76
N ARG A 58 4.54 -3.08 20.89
CA ARG A 58 5.11 -4.19 21.66
C ARG A 58 4.99 -5.51 20.88
N PRO A 59 6.11 -6.20 20.54
CA PRO A 59 7.49 -5.77 20.72
C PRO A 59 7.92 -4.72 19.66
N PRO A 60 8.61 -3.65 20.05
CA PRO A 60 8.88 -2.51 19.16
C PRO A 60 9.80 -2.85 17.99
N THR A 61 10.82 -3.68 18.22
CA THR A 61 11.73 -4.15 17.17
C THR A 61 10.99 -4.95 16.11
N PHE A 62 10.02 -5.77 16.50
CA PHE A 62 9.21 -6.55 15.56
C PHE A 62 8.32 -5.64 14.71
N ALA A 63 7.64 -4.67 15.34
CA ALA A 63 6.84 -3.67 14.62
C ALA A 63 7.70 -2.87 13.62
N ALA A 64 8.90 -2.44 14.03
CA ALA A 64 9.85 -1.75 13.16
C ALA A 64 10.27 -2.61 11.97
N TYR A 65 10.58 -3.90 12.17
CA TYR A 65 10.87 -4.82 11.07
C TYR A 65 9.67 -4.99 10.14
N LEU A 66 8.48 -5.19 10.70
CA LEU A 66 7.27 -5.44 9.92
C LEU A 66 6.92 -4.26 9.01
N VAL A 67 6.91 -3.02 9.54
CA VAL A 67 6.62 -1.84 8.72
C VAL A 67 7.71 -1.61 7.67
N THR A 68 8.98 -1.76 8.05
CA THR A 68 10.12 -1.52 7.15
C THR A 68 10.12 -2.52 5.99
N ALA A 69 9.92 -3.81 6.29
CA ALA A 69 9.84 -4.85 5.28
C ALA A 69 8.63 -4.65 4.37
N THR A 70 7.47 -4.31 4.93
CA THR A 70 6.24 -4.05 4.17
C THR A 70 6.40 -2.88 3.21
N GLU A 71 6.98 -1.77 3.66
CA GLU A 71 7.19 -0.57 2.85
C GLU A 71 8.18 -0.83 1.70
N ILE A 72 9.28 -1.54 1.95
CA ILE A 72 10.27 -1.85 0.91
C ILE A 72 9.71 -2.89 -0.06
N ALA A 73 9.23 -4.03 0.43
CA ALA A 73 8.77 -5.12 -0.41
C ALA A 73 7.49 -4.74 -1.17
N GLY A 74 6.53 -4.12 -0.49
CA GLY A 74 5.30 -3.60 -1.09
C GLY A 74 5.58 -2.47 -2.09
N GLY A 75 6.49 -1.55 -1.75
CA GLY A 75 6.91 -0.48 -2.65
C GLY A 75 7.56 -1.01 -3.93
N LEU A 76 8.50 -1.95 -3.82
CA LEU A 76 9.14 -2.59 -4.98
C LEU A 76 8.12 -3.36 -5.83
N ALA A 77 7.26 -4.15 -5.19
CA ALA A 77 6.25 -4.93 -5.89
C ALA A 77 5.24 -4.03 -6.62
N LEU A 78 4.78 -2.93 -5.99
CA LEU A 78 3.92 -1.94 -6.64
C LEU A 78 4.63 -1.22 -7.80
N LEU A 79 5.90 -0.85 -7.65
CA LEU A 79 6.67 -0.19 -8.72
C LEU A 79 6.70 -1.05 -9.98
N LEU A 80 6.96 -2.34 -9.81
CA LEU A 80 6.96 -3.31 -10.90
C LEU A 80 5.53 -3.66 -11.38
N GLY A 81 4.51 -3.39 -10.57
CA GLY A 81 3.16 -3.92 -10.76
C GLY A 81 3.16 -5.46 -10.74
N LEU A 82 3.83 -6.03 -9.75
CA LEU A 82 3.95 -7.47 -9.52
C LEU A 82 3.07 -7.85 -8.33
N LEU A 83 2.16 -8.81 -8.53
CA LEU A 83 1.18 -9.25 -7.54
C LEU A 83 0.48 -8.05 -6.88
N THR A 84 0.01 -7.14 -7.73
CA THR A 84 -0.48 -5.80 -7.32
C THR A 84 -1.50 -5.85 -6.17
N PRO A 85 -2.45 -6.82 -6.11
CA PRO A 85 -3.37 -6.90 -4.98
C PRO A 85 -2.68 -7.17 -3.63
N LEU A 86 -1.68 -8.05 -3.62
CA LEU A 86 -0.90 -8.36 -2.42
C LEU A 86 -0.01 -7.17 -2.03
N ALA A 87 0.66 -6.54 -3.00
CA ALA A 87 1.51 -5.39 -2.76
C ALA A 87 0.70 -4.20 -2.21
N ALA A 88 -0.45 -3.90 -2.82
CA ALA A 88 -1.36 -2.86 -2.34
C ALA A 88 -1.93 -3.20 -0.95
N CYS A 89 -2.28 -4.47 -0.69
CA CYS A 89 -2.76 -4.91 0.62
C CYS A 89 -1.76 -4.56 1.74
N GLY A 90 -0.47 -4.85 1.56
CA GLY A 90 0.56 -4.53 2.55
C GLY A 90 0.70 -3.02 2.76
N ILE A 91 0.75 -2.23 1.68
CA ILE A 91 0.87 -0.77 1.77
C ILE A 91 -0.37 -0.16 2.44
N ILE A 92 -1.58 -0.60 2.11
CA ILE A 92 -2.82 -0.13 2.75
C ILE A 92 -2.73 -0.37 4.27
N ALA A 93 -2.37 -1.58 4.69
CA ALA A 93 -2.27 -1.91 6.11
C ALA A 93 -1.25 -1.02 6.84
N ALA A 94 -0.04 -0.90 6.30
CA ALA A 94 1.02 -0.08 6.88
C ALA A 94 0.66 1.41 6.95
N MET A 95 -0.05 1.94 5.94
CA MET A 95 -0.45 3.35 5.90
C MET A 95 -1.61 3.65 6.85
N ILE A 96 -2.52 2.70 7.10
CA ILE A 96 -3.55 2.84 8.13
C ILE A 96 -2.89 2.92 9.52
N ASP A 97 -1.95 2.03 9.82
CA ASP A 97 -1.23 2.03 11.10
C ASP A 97 -0.39 3.31 11.28
N ALA A 98 0.29 3.76 10.23
CA ALA A 98 1.06 5.01 10.27
C ALA A 98 0.17 6.25 10.45
N TRP A 99 -1.02 6.24 9.85
CA TRP A 99 -2.02 7.29 10.06
C TRP A 99 -2.53 7.27 11.50
N ALA A 100 -2.85 6.09 12.03
CA ALA A 100 -3.29 5.89 13.41
C ALA A 100 -2.25 6.34 14.43
N ALA A 101 -0.96 6.09 14.20
CA ALA A 101 0.16 6.59 15.02
C ALA A 101 0.26 8.12 15.03
N THR A 102 -0.11 8.78 13.92
CA THR A 102 -0.16 10.25 13.91
C THR A 102 -1.38 10.77 14.66
N ALA A 103 -2.52 10.09 14.52
CA ALA A 103 -3.78 10.45 15.18
C ALA A 103 -3.77 10.16 16.69
N SER A 104 -3.01 9.18 17.16
CA SER A 104 -2.90 8.81 18.59
C SER A 104 -2.11 9.84 19.39
N GLY A 105 -1.06 10.42 18.80
CA GLY A 105 -0.18 11.40 19.46
C GLY A 105 -0.73 12.84 19.49
N ALA A 106 -1.87 13.10 18.85
CA ALA A 106 -2.45 14.43 18.73
C ALA A 106 -3.98 14.40 18.75
N VAL A 107 -4.62 15.57 18.68
CA VAL A 107 -6.07 15.62 18.39
C VAL A 107 -6.26 15.15 16.95
N VAL A 108 -7.16 14.22 16.69
CA VAL A 108 -7.33 13.58 15.36
C VAL A 108 -7.46 14.59 14.21
N TRP A 109 -7.99 15.78 14.47
CA TRP A 109 -8.21 16.85 13.48
C TRP A 109 -7.06 17.84 13.32
N SER A 110 -5.93 17.66 14.00
CA SER A 110 -4.80 18.59 13.86
C SER A 110 -4.10 18.50 12.50
N ASP A 111 -3.96 17.29 11.96
CA ASP A 111 -3.43 17.02 10.61
C ASP A 111 -3.97 15.69 10.03
N PRO A 112 -5.30 15.57 9.81
CA PRO A 112 -5.94 14.31 9.47
C PRO A 112 -5.64 13.84 8.04
N PHE A 113 -5.27 14.74 7.13
CA PHE A 113 -5.09 14.47 5.70
C PHE A 113 -3.61 14.44 5.30
N ASN A 114 -2.80 13.84 6.16
CA ASN A 114 -1.37 13.71 5.99
C ASN A 114 -0.97 12.65 4.93
N VAL A 115 0.33 12.44 4.76
CA VAL A 115 0.86 11.53 3.73
C VAL A 115 0.36 10.08 3.90
N PRO A 116 0.38 9.45 5.10
CA PRO A 116 -0.20 8.13 5.31
C PRO A 116 -1.67 8.02 4.88
N PHE A 117 -2.51 9.02 5.20
CA PHE A 117 -3.91 9.04 4.77
C PHE A 117 -4.01 8.97 3.24
N LEU A 118 -3.34 9.89 2.55
CA LEU A 118 -3.41 9.95 1.09
C LEU A 118 -2.84 8.69 0.43
N MET A 119 -1.77 8.14 1.00
CA MET A 119 -1.13 6.90 0.53
C MET A 119 -2.04 5.68 0.68
N ALA A 120 -2.79 5.56 1.79
CA ALA A 120 -3.75 4.46 1.98
C ALA A 120 -4.84 4.47 0.89
N PHE A 121 -5.38 5.65 0.57
CA PHE A 121 -6.38 5.79 -0.50
C PHE A 121 -5.77 5.60 -1.90
N ALA A 122 -4.56 6.09 -2.15
CA ALA A 122 -3.87 5.87 -3.41
C ALA A 122 -3.57 4.39 -3.66
N ALA A 123 -3.11 3.66 -2.65
CA ALA A 123 -2.89 2.22 -2.72
C ALA A 123 -4.21 1.44 -2.88
N THR A 124 -5.29 1.89 -2.23
CA THR A 124 -6.64 1.34 -2.42
C THR A 124 -7.14 1.55 -3.85
N ALA A 125 -6.90 2.73 -4.44
CA ALA A 125 -7.21 2.98 -5.84
C ALA A 125 -6.44 2.04 -6.77
N LEU A 126 -5.13 1.84 -6.53
CA LEU A 126 -4.31 0.89 -7.30
C LEU A 126 -4.79 -0.56 -7.15
N LEU A 127 -5.24 -0.96 -5.95
CA LEU A 127 -5.82 -2.29 -5.71
C LEU A 127 -7.02 -2.56 -6.61
N PHE A 128 -7.93 -1.59 -6.74
CA PHE A 128 -9.18 -1.77 -7.49
C PHE A 128 -9.07 -1.46 -8.99
N VAL A 129 -8.31 -0.43 -9.37
CA VAL A 129 -8.08 -0.07 -10.78
C VAL A 129 -7.14 -1.07 -11.45
N GLY A 130 -6.19 -1.64 -10.70
CA GLY A 130 -5.27 -2.68 -11.14
C GLY A 130 -3.86 -2.19 -11.46
N ALA A 131 -3.06 -3.10 -11.96
CA ALA A 131 -1.64 -2.92 -12.25
C ALA A 131 -1.37 -2.04 -13.49
N GLY A 132 -2.32 -1.93 -14.42
CA GLY A 132 -2.17 -1.23 -15.70
C GLY A 132 -1.33 -2.00 -16.72
N ALA A 133 -1.33 -1.58 -17.98
CA ALA A 133 -0.62 -2.28 -19.07
C ALA A 133 0.92 -2.30 -18.93
N HIS A 134 1.51 -1.33 -18.21
CA HIS A 134 2.95 -1.23 -17.95
C HIS A 134 3.35 -1.96 -16.66
N SER A 135 2.88 -3.18 -16.46
CA SER A 135 3.11 -3.96 -15.24
C SER A 135 3.65 -5.35 -15.55
N VAL A 136 4.32 -5.94 -14.57
CA VAL A 136 4.71 -7.34 -14.61
C VAL A 136 3.47 -8.24 -14.61
N ASP A 137 2.40 -7.89 -13.90
CA ASP A 137 1.14 -8.63 -13.90
C ASP A 137 0.51 -8.69 -15.30
N ALA A 138 0.51 -7.58 -16.04
CA ALA A 138 0.06 -7.55 -17.43
C ALA A 138 0.97 -8.39 -18.34
N ARG A 139 2.29 -8.32 -18.15
CA ARG A 139 3.27 -8.98 -19.03
C ARG A 139 3.36 -10.49 -18.81
N ILE A 140 3.32 -10.96 -17.57
CA ILE A 140 3.53 -12.36 -17.20
C ILE A 140 2.20 -13.09 -17.05
N PHE A 141 1.20 -12.47 -16.40
CA PHE A 141 -0.09 -13.12 -16.13
C PHE A 141 -1.19 -12.71 -17.10
N GLY A 142 -0.94 -11.76 -18.00
CA GLY A 142 -1.97 -11.19 -18.88
C GLY A 142 -3.03 -10.41 -18.11
N ARG A 143 -2.72 -9.94 -16.89
CA ARG A 143 -3.66 -9.32 -15.95
C ARG A 143 -3.28 -7.85 -15.67
N PRO A 144 -3.68 -6.89 -16.52
CA PRO A 144 -3.54 -5.47 -16.22
C PRO A 144 -4.46 -5.05 -15.06
N SER A 145 -5.51 -5.81 -14.77
CA SER A 145 -6.33 -5.69 -13.57
C SER A 145 -6.70 -7.08 -13.04
N TRP A 146 -6.98 -7.14 -11.75
CA TRP A 146 -7.41 -8.36 -11.07
C TRP A 146 -8.92 -8.32 -10.83
N PRO A 147 -9.62 -9.47 -10.91
CA PRO A 147 -11.06 -9.51 -10.71
C PRO A 147 -11.43 -9.12 -9.28
N GLY A 148 -12.66 -8.60 -9.10
CA GLY A 148 -13.19 -8.20 -7.78
C GLY A 148 -13.13 -9.30 -6.73
N ALA A 149 -13.31 -10.56 -7.14
CA ALA A 149 -13.19 -11.74 -6.27
C ALA A 149 -11.79 -11.92 -5.65
N VAL A 150 -10.76 -11.26 -6.19
CA VAL A 150 -9.41 -11.22 -5.63
C VAL A 150 -9.18 -9.91 -4.88
N THR A 151 -9.52 -8.77 -5.48
CA THR A 151 -9.20 -7.45 -4.91
C THR A 151 -10.01 -7.14 -3.65
N ILE A 152 -11.28 -7.56 -3.57
CA ILE A 152 -12.12 -7.35 -2.39
C ILE A 152 -11.58 -8.13 -1.17
N PRO A 153 -11.28 -9.44 -1.24
CA PRO A 153 -10.63 -10.13 -0.13
C PRO A 153 -9.31 -9.49 0.30
N PHE A 154 -8.45 -9.07 -0.63
CA PHE A 154 -7.21 -8.40 -0.26
C PHE A 154 -7.44 -7.06 0.43
N PHE A 155 -8.45 -6.29 0.02
CA PHE A 155 -8.83 -5.07 0.73
C PHE A 155 -9.28 -5.37 2.17
N LEU A 156 -10.16 -6.36 2.34
CA LEU A 156 -10.63 -6.78 3.66
C LEU A 156 -9.47 -7.27 4.53
N VAL A 157 -8.57 -8.06 3.98
CA VAL A 157 -7.35 -8.52 4.66
C VAL A 157 -6.48 -7.35 5.07
N ALA A 158 -6.32 -6.32 4.22
CA ALA A 158 -5.53 -5.14 4.57
C ALA A 158 -6.11 -4.39 5.78
N VAL A 159 -7.43 -4.18 5.78
CA VAL A 159 -8.13 -3.51 6.90
C VAL A 159 -8.06 -4.36 8.17
N VAL A 160 -8.34 -5.66 8.07
CA VAL A 160 -8.25 -6.59 9.21
C VAL A 160 -6.83 -6.67 9.74
N ALA A 161 -5.83 -6.70 8.86
CA ALA A 161 -4.42 -6.74 9.25
C ALA A 161 -4.05 -5.47 10.02
N ALA A 162 -4.38 -4.28 9.52
CA ALA A 162 -4.12 -3.01 10.23
C ALA A 162 -4.82 -2.96 11.59
N VAL A 163 -6.10 -3.33 11.65
CA VAL A 163 -6.82 -3.36 12.94
C VAL A 163 -6.19 -4.37 13.90
N ALA A 164 -5.82 -5.56 13.41
CA ALA A 164 -5.19 -6.58 14.22
C ALA A 164 -3.80 -6.17 14.69
N THR A 165 -2.94 -5.60 13.83
CA THR A 165 -1.61 -5.11 14.23
C THR A 165 -1.73 -3.98 15.24
N TRP A 166 -2.63 -3.03 15.01
CA TRP A 166 -2.89 -1.95 15.97
C TRP A 166 -3.34 -2.47 17.33
N VAL A 167 -4.39 -3.30 17.37
CA VAL A 167 -4.97 -3.80 18.62
C VAL A 167 -4.03 -4.76 19.36
N LEU A 168 -3.34 -5.64 18.63
CA LEU A 168 -2.49 -6.67 19.25
C LEU A 168 -1.11 -6.17 19.63
N LEU A 169 -0.55 -5.21 18.87
CA LEU A 169 0.83 -4.76 19.06
C LEU A 169 0.92 -3.39 19.71
N ASN A 170 -0.02 -2.46 19.51
CA ASN A 170 0.02 -1.14 20.13
C ASN A 170 -0.99 -1.04 21.30
N GLY A 171 -2.26 -1.33 21.02
CA GLY A 171 -3.31 -1.46 22.03
C GLY A 171 -3.85 -0.14 22.61
N VAL A 172 -3.31 1.02 22.21
CA VAL A 172 -3.86 2.34 22.61
C VAL A 172 -5.05 2.74 21.73
N ASN A 173 -5.90 3.62 22.23
CA ASN A 173 -6.94 4.23 21.40
C ASN A 173 -6.29 5.19 20.38
N PRO A 174 -6.40 4.97 19.06
CA PRO A 174 -5.79 5.86 18.08
C PRO A 174 -6.54 7.18 17.90
N LEU A 175 -7.78 7.28 18.38
CA LEU A 175 -8.68 8.38 18.04
C LEU A 175 -9.05 9.17 19.29
N HIS A 176 -8.39 10.32 19.45
CA HIS A 176 -8.66 11.26 20.52
C HIS A 176 -9.34 12.52 19.98
N LEU A 177 -10.48 12.89 20.57
CA LEU A 177 -11.23 14.12 20.26
C LEU A 177 -10.70 15.36 21.00
N SER A 178 -9.87 15.12 22.02
CA SER A 178 -9.19 16.10 22.85
C SER A 178 -7.75 15.65 23.09
N THR A 179 -6.83 16.56 23.41
CA THR A 179 -5.41 16.21 23.58
C THR A 179 -5.24 15.04 24.55
N PRO A 180 -4.55 13.95 24.16
CA PRO A 180 -4.30 12.81 25.05
C PRO A 180 -3.53 13.28 26.28
N THR A 181 -4.01 12.95 27.47
CA THR A 181 -3.22 13.04 28.70
C THR A 181 -2.37 11.78 28.77
N GLY A 182 -1.06 11.93 28.55
CA GLY A 182 -0.10 10.82 28.50
C GLY A 182 -0.04 9.96 29.75
#